data_AF-A0A7V5V5I1-F1
#
_entry.id   AF-A0A7V5V5I1-F1
#
_cell.length_a   1.000
_cell.length_b   1.000
_cell.length_c   1.000
_cell.angle_alpha   90.00
_cell.angle_beta   90.00
_cell.angle_gamma   90.00
#
_symmetry.space_group_name_H-M   'P 1'
#
loop_
_entity.id
_entity.type
_entity.pdbx_description
1 polymer ?
#
loop_
_entity_poly.entity_id
_entity_poly.type
_entity_poly.pdbx_seq_one_letter_code
_entity_poly.pdbx_strand_id
1 'polypeptide(L)'
;MSVRYSMAVVLIASLLLLLPAAGVFAGDDSANIALLDRTGKAFAAVVKKAEPAVVFVGVEKSVHAAGRRGNPDNFLNDPFFQRFFGPRFKHPKMPRQHDFKQRGAGSGFIISKDGYILTNNHVVADADKITVRLADEREFTAKVVGTDPQSDVALIKIDGKNLPVLPLGNSDKIQVGEWVIAIGNPFELLQTVTVGVVSAKGRNHMGISD
;
A
#
# COMPACT_ATOMS: atom_id res chain seq x y z
N MET A 1 29.52 -66.82 -58.73
CA MET A 1 28.64 -67.42 -57.70
C MET A 1 28.16 -66.33 -56.78
N SER A 2 26.86 -66.07 -56.80
CA SER A 2 26.14 -64.97 -56.14
C SER A 2 25.38 -65.48 -54.92
N VAL A 3 25.49 -64.81 -53.78
CA VAL A 3 24.58 -64.92 -52.61
C VAL A 3 24.49 -63.51 -52.02
N ARG A 4 23.51 -62.66 -52.34
CA ARG A 4 22.08 -62.58 -51.93
C ARG A 4 21.85 -62.46 -50.41
N TYR A 5 21.65 -61.19 -50.00
CA TYR A 5 21.00 -60.60 -48.83
C TYR A 5 20.69 -61.47 -47.59
N SER A 6 20.98 -60.90 -46.43
CA SER A 6 19.95 -60.82 -45.38
C SER A 6 19.86 -59.39 -44.86
N MET A 7 19.12 -58.56 -45.60
CA MET A 7 18.69 -57.20 -45.26
C MET A 7 17.69 -57.17 -44.07
N ALA A 8 17.68 -58.22 -43.24
CA ALA A 8 16.72 -58.42 -42.16
C ALA A 8 17.32 -58.17 -40.77
N VAL A 9 18.65 -58.10 -40.62
CA VAL A 9 19.28 -57.95 -39.28
C VAL A 9 19.55 -56.48 -38.91
N VAL A 10 19.62 -55.57 -39.89
CA VAL A 10 19.84 -54.13 -39.63
C VAL A 10 18.55 -53.39 -39.25
N LEU A 11 17.37 -54.01 -39.44
CA LEU A 11 16.07 -53.42 -39.15
C LEU A 11 15.57 -53.67 -37.71
N ILE A 12 16.22 -54.54 -36.93
CA ILE A 12 15.84 -54.80 -35.53
C ILE A 12 16.68 -53.96 -34.55
N ALA A 13 17.87 -53.51 -34.95
CA ALA A 13 18.73 -52.65 -34.11
C ALA A 13 18.38 -51.15 -34.18
N SER A 14 17.49 -50.74 -35.10
CA SER A 14 17.05 -49.34 -35.25
C SER A 14 15.66 -49.07 -34.65
N LEU A 15 14.99 -50.08 -34.10
CA LEU A 15 13.69 -49.95 -33.43
C LEU A 15 13.80 -49.90 -31.89
N LEU A 16 14.91 -49.37 -31.38
CA LEU A 16 15.14 -49.11 -29.96
C LEU A 16 15.52 -47.64 -29.68
N LEU A 17 15.28 -46.75 -30.65
CA LEU A 17 15.61 -45.32 -30.59
C LEU A 17 14.40 -44.39 -30.79
N LEU A 18 13.18 -44.90 -30.54
CA LEU A 18 11.98 -44.09 -30.40
C LEU A 18 11.29 -44.40 -29.06
N LEU A 19 12.01 -44.17 -27.97
CA LEU A 19 11.32 -43.68 -26.77
C LEU A 19 10.99 -42.21 -27.06
N PRO A 20 9.71 -41.80 -27.07
CA PRO A 20 9.42 -40.40 -27.02
C PRO A 20 10.00 -39.89 -25.70
N ALA A 21 10.92 -38.94 -25.76
CA ALA A 21 11.26 -38.09 -24.63
C ALA A 21 10.06 -37.16 -24.31
N ALA A 22 8.89 -37.76 -24.10
CA ALA A 22 7.68 -37.11 -23.59
C ALA A 22 7.71 -37.23 -22.07
N GLY A 23 8.71 -36.59 -21.45
CA GLY A 23 8.93 -36.72 -20.01
C GLY A 23 9.70 -35.56 -19.38
N VAL A 24 9.79 -34.40 -20.04
CA VAL A 24 10.64 -33.29 -19.55
C VAL A 24 9.88 -31.99 -19.24
N PHE A 25 8.54 -31.99 -19.22
CA PHE A 25 7.76 -30.81 -18.80
C PHE A 25 6.59 -31.11 -17.85
N ALA A 26 6.71 -32.13 -17.00
CA ALA A 26 5.84 -32.31 -15.83
C ALA A 26 6.61 -31.92 -14.55
N GLY A 27 7.11 -30.68 -14.51
CA GLY A 27 7.73 -30.10 -13.33
C GLY A 27 6.67 -29.73 -12.29
N ASP A 28 6.25 -30.73 -11.52
CA ASP A 28 5.66 -30.68 -10.18
C ASP A 28 4.78 -29.45 -9.83
N ASP A 29 3.60 -29.35 -10.44
CA ASP A 29 2.58 -28.33 -10.13
C ASP A 29 2.29 -28.22 -8.62
N SER A 30 2.41 -29.33 -7.89
CA SER A 30 2.24 -29.37 -6.44
C SER A 30 3.34 -28.61 -5.69
N ALA A 31 4.60 -28.70 -6.14
CA ALA A 31 5.70 -27.95 -5.56
C ALA A 31 5.58 -26.44 -5.84
N ASN A 32 5.15 -26.06 -7.05
CA ASN A 32 4.90 -24.67 -7.42
C ASN A 32 3.75 -24.05 -6.61
N ILE A 33 2.64 -24.79 -6.43
CA ILE A 33 1.51 -24.37 -5.58
C ILE A 33 1.96 -24.24 -4.12
N ALA A 34 2.74 -25.18 -3.61
CA ALA A 34 3.27 -25.13 -2.24
C ALA A 34 4.21 -23.92 -2.02
N LEU A 35 4.98 -23.52 -3.03
CA LEU A 35 5.82 -22.32 -2.97
C LEU A 35 4.97 -21.03 -2.90
N LEU A 36 3.93 -20.94 -3.73
CA LEU A 36 3.01 -19.80 -3.71
C LEU A 36 2.28 -19.69 -2.37
N ASP A 37 1.81 -20.81 -1.80
CA ASP A 37 1.16 -20.85 -0.49
C ASP A 37 2.10 -20.38 0.63
N ARG A 38 3.35 -20.87 0.65
CA ARG A 38 4.36 -20.42 1.62
C ARG A 38 4.65 -18.93 1.50
N THR A 39 4.70 -18.42 0.27
CA THR A 39 4.94 -17.00 0.01
C THR A 39 3.77 -16.15 0.50
N GLY A 40 2.53 -16.56 0.23
CA GLY A 40 1.33 -15.91 0.75
C GLY A 40 1.28 -15.89 2.28
N LYS A 41 1.63 -17.02 2.93
CA LYS A 41 1.75 -17.10 4.40
C LYS A 41 2.84 -16.20 4.95
N ALA A 42 3.97 -16.05 4.25
CA ALA A 42 5.03 -15.13 4.65
C ALA A 42 4.57 -13.67 4.63
N PHE A 43 3.86 -13.24 3.58
CA PHE A 43 3.27 -11.90 3.53
C PHE A 43 2.26 -11.68 4.66
N ALA A 44 1.36 -12.63 4.89
CA ALA A 44 0.40 -12.56 5.99
C ALA A 44 1.08 -12.44 7.36
N ALA A 45 2.20 -13.15 7.58
CA ALA A 45 2.95 -13.08 8.83
C ALA A 45 3.61 -11.71 9.05
N VAL A 46 4.15 -11.10 7.99
CA VAL A 46 4.71 -9.74 8.03
C VAL A 46 3.62 -8.72 8.35
N VAL A 47 2.48 -8.81 7.66
CA VAL A 47 1.31 -7.95 7.85
C VAL A 47 0.82 -8.03 9.29
N LYS A 48 0.57 -9.24 9.82
CA LYS A 48 0.11 -9.45 11.20
C LYS A 48 1.02 -8.82 12.26
N LYS A 49 2.32 -8.71 11.98
CA LYS A 49 3.30 -8.07 12.86
C LYS A 49 3.30 -6.54 12.73
N ALA A 50 3.00 -6.03 11.54
CA ALA A 50 3.03 -4.61 11.22
C ALA A 50 1.72 -3.87 11.53
N GLU A 51 0.58 -4.52 11.27
CA GLU A 51 -0.78 -3.97 11.40
C GLU A 51 -1.06 -3.21 12.71
N PRO A 52 -0.63 -3.69 13.90
CA PRO A 52 -0.94 -2.99 15.15
C PRO A 52 -0.39 -1.56 15.20
N ALA A 53 0.73 -1.28 14.51
CA ALA A 53 1.36 0.03 14.47
C ALA A 53 0.85 0.94 13.35
N VAL A 54 -0.09 0.46 12.51
CA VAL A 54 -0.74 1.24 11.46
C VAL A 54 -2.03 1.82 12.01
N VAL A 55 -2.13 3.14 12.00
CA VAL A 55 -3.21 3.89 12.64
C VAL A 55 -4.08 4.61 11.61
N PHE A 56 -5.35 4.82 11.98
CA PHE A 56 -6.22 5.77 11.30
C PHE A 56 -5.90 7.18 11.79
N VAL A 57 -5.86 8.14 10.87
CA VAL A 57 -5.68 9.57 11.15
C VAL A 57 -6.90 10.31 10.64
N GLY A 58 -7.73 10.82 11.54
CA GLY A 58 -8.88 11.65 11.23
C GLY A 58 -8.59 13.11 11.50
N VAL A 59 -9.07 14.00 10.64
CA VAL A 59 -8.93 15.44 10.80
C VAL A 59 -10.27 16.14 10.73
N GLU A 60 -10.48 17.12 11.61
CA GLU A 60 -11.62 18.04 11.54
C GLU A 60 -11.12 19.47 11.31
N LYS A 61 -11.71 20.16 10.33
CA LYS A 61 -11.50 21.58 10.05
C LYS A 61 -12.84 22.33 10.16
N SER A 62 -12.88 23.34 11.01
CA SER A 62 -14.01 24.23 11.23
C SER A 62 -13.93 25.37 10.23
N VAL A 63 -14.78 25.34 9.21
CA VAL A 63 -14.87 26.46 8.27
C VAL A 63 -15.80 27.51 8.85
N HIS A 64 -15.24 28.51 9.53
CA HIS A 64 -16.02 29.66 9.98
C HIS A 64 -16.53 30.43 8.76
N ALA A 65 -17.86 30.47 8.60
CA ALA A 65 -18.52 31.20 7.52
C ALA A 65 -18.48 32.73 7.76
N ALA A 66 -17.28 33.30 7.89
CA ALA A 66 -17.08 34.74 7.96
C ALA A 66 -16.98 35.33 6.54
N GLY A 67 -18.15 35.66 5.97
CA GLY A 67 -18.28 36.85 5.13
C GLY A 67 -17.63 36.88 3.73
N ARG A 68 -17.32 35.76 3.06
CA ARG A 68 -16.94 35.78 1.64
C ARG A 68 -17.72 34.76 0.82
N ARG A 69 -18.28 35.22 -0.30
CA ARG A 69 -18.77 34.40 -1.42
C ARG A 69 -17.63 33.51 -1.92
N GLY A 70 -17.43 32.35 -1.30
CA GLY A 70 -16.48 31.32 -1.71
C GLY A 70 -17.25 30.03 -1.95
N ASN A 71 -17.12 29.49 -3.16
CA ASN A 71 -17.82 28.31 -3.62
C ASN A 71 -17.40 27.09 -2.77
N PRO A 72 -18.33 26.29 -2.19
CA PRO A 72 -18.01 25.04 -1.45
C PRO A 72 -17.31 23.97 -2.30
N ASP A 73 -17.27 24.20 -3.62
CA ASP A 73 -16.72 23.34 -4.64
C ASP A 73 -15.20 23.14 -4.57
N ASN A 74 -14.43 23.90 -3.78
CA ASN A 74 -12.97 23.86 -3.85
C ASN A 74 -12.32 22.59 -3.27
N PHE A 75 -12.93 21.91 -2.30
CA PHE A 75 -12.36 20.68 -1.73
C PHE A 75 -12.69 19.44 -2.56
N LEU A 76 -13.92 19.36 -3.10
CA LEU A 76 -14.35 18.27 -3.99
C LEU A 76 -13.86 18.44 -5.43
N ASN A 77 -13.28 19.61 -5.76
CA ASN A 77 -12.57 19.89 -7.01
C ASN A 77 -11.05 19.85 -6.88
N ASP A 78 -10.51 19.31 -5.79
CA ASP A 78 -9.07 19.00 -5.74
C ASP A 78 -8.72 18.03 -6.89
N PRO A 79 -7.82 18.41 -7.81
CA PRO A 79 -7.38 17.56 -8.92
C PRO A 79 -6.88 16.18 -8.48
N PHE A 80 -6.31 16.08 -7.27
CA PHE A 80 -5.82 14.84 -6.68
C PHE A 80 -6.96 13.93 -6.21
N PHE A 81 -7.96 14.47 -5.52
CA PHE A 81 -9.13 13.72 -5.03
C PHE A 81 -9.97 13.17 -6.20
N GLN A 82 -10.18 13.97 -7.24
CA GLN A 82 -10.93 13.54 -8.44
C GLN A 82 -10.25 12.41 -9.19
N ARG A 83 -8.91 12.40 -9.21
CA ARG A 83 -8.11 11.38 -9.88
C ARG A 83 -8.18 10.01 -9.17
N PHE A 84 -8.50 9.99 -7.89
CA PHE A 84 -8.55 8.78 -7.08
C PHE A 84 -9.98 8.22 -6.91
N PHE A 85 -11.01 9.07 -6.75
CA PHE A 85 -12.38 8.62 -6.42
C PHE A 85 -13.41 8.73 -7.56
N GLY A 86 -13.05 9.36 -8.68
CA GLY A 86 -13.84 9.42 -9.91
C GLY A 86 -15.08 10.35 -9.89
N PRO A 87 -15.62 10.77 -11.05
CA PRO A 87 -16.62 11.85 -11.15
C PRO A 87 -18.05 11.49 -10.73
N ARG A 88 -18.32 10.28 -10.23
CA ARG A 88 -19.68 9.78 -9.95
C ARG A 88 -20.27 10.25 -8.61
N PHE A 89 -19.49 10.95 -7.78
CA PHE A 89 -19.94 11.53 -6.51
C PHE A 89 -20.60 12.92 -6.64
N LYS A 90 -21.54 13.10 -7.58
CA LYS A 90 -22.29 14.36 -7.73
C LYS A 90 -23.78 14.15 -7.48
N HIS A 91 -24.28 14.53 -6.30
CA HIS A 91 -25.72 14.74 -6.03
C HIS A 91 -25.93 15.77 -4.89
N PRO A 92 -27.16 16.22 -4.62
CA PRO A 92 -27.86 17.37 -5.18
C PRO A 92 -27.72 18.64 -4.30
N LYS A 93 -28.03 19.81 -4.87
CA LYS A 93 -27.99 21.12 -4.22
C LYS A 93 -28.81 21.17 -2.92
N MET A 94 -28.18 21.61 -1.81
CA MET A 94 -28.86 21.97 -0.55
C MET A 94 -28.47 23.38 -0.06
N PRO A 95 -29.34 24.04 0.75
CA PRO A 95 -29.28 25.47 1.03
C PRO A 95 -28.32 25.87 2.18
N ARG A 96 -28.07 27.18 2.26
CA ARG A 96 -26.98 27.90 2.95
C ARG A 96 -27.00 27.85 4.50
N GLN A 97 -25.78 28.01 5.03
CA GLN A 97 -25.40 28.62 6.32
C GLN A 97 -25.47 27.74 7.59
N HIS A 98 -24.56 26.77 7.66
CA HIS A 98 -24.06 26.21 8.92
C HIS A 98 -22.53 26.22 8.89
N ASP A 99 -21.87 26.32 10.06
CA ASP A 99 -20.44 26.03 10.18
C ASP A 99 -20.23 24.59 9.71
N PHE A 100 -19.69 24.42 8.51
CA PHE A 100 -19.43 23.09 7.98
C PHE A 100 -18.11 22.59 8.57
N LYS A 101 -18.18 21.49 9.32
CA LYS A 101 -16.99 20.72 9.68
C LYS A 101 -16.58 19.90 8.49
N GLN A 102 -15.45 20.25 7.88
CA GLN A 102 -14.83 19.43 6.86
C GLN A 102 -14.04 18.32 7.54
N ARG A 103 -14.33 17.08 7.17
CA ARG A 103 -13.63 15.89 7.71
C ARG A 103 -12.70 15.34 6.65
N GLY A 104 -11.46 15.09 7.05
CA GLY A 104 -10.46 14.37 6.26
C GLY A 104 -10.04 13.10 6.99
N ALA A 105 -9.47 12.16 6.25
CA ALA A 105 -9.03 10.88 6.77
C ALA A 105 -7.77 10.41 6.03
N GLY A 106 -6.91 9.70 6.74
CA GLY A 106 -5.69 9.11 6.21
C GLY A 106 -5.16 8.01 7.13
N SER A 107 -3.94 7.59 6.86
CA SER A 107 -3.23 6.57 7.63
C SER A 107 -1.95 7.12 8.22
N GLY A 108 -1.44 6.46 9.27
CA GLY A 108 -0.12 6.77 9.82
C GLY A 108 0.56 5.54 10.39
N PHE A 109 1.85 5.68 10.71
CA PHE A 109 2.68 4.62 11.27
C PHE A 109 3.32 5.08 12.57
N ILE A 110 3.12 4.34 13.65
CA ILE A 110 3.80 4.63 14.93
C ILE A 110 5.26 4.17 14.82
N ILE A 111 6.19 5.12 14.90
CA ILE A 111 7.64 4.89 14.72
C ILE A 111 8.44 4.93 16.02
N SER A 112 7.83 5.35 17.14
CA SER A 112 8.47 5.35 18.46
C SER A 112 7.49 5.00 19.56
N LYS A 113 7.99 4.37 20.63
CA LYS A 113 7.22 4.06 21.85
C LYS A 113 6.71 5.31 22.55
N ASP A 114 7.34 6.45 22.30
CA ASP A 114 6.94 7.76 22.83
C ASP A 114 5.75 8.37 22.07
N GLY A 115 5.20 7.66 21.07
CA GLY A 115 3.97 8.07 20.36
C GLY A 115 4.17 8.98 19.16
N TYR A 116 5.36 8.95 18.56
CA TYR A 116 5.60 9.61 17.28
C TYR A 116 5.01 8.80 16.12
N ILE A 117 4.28 9.48 15.25
CA ILE A 117 3.59 8.90 14.10
C ILE A 117 3.98 9.66 12.83
N LEU A 118 4.39 8.91 11.80
CA LEU A 118 4.56 9.44 10.44
C LEU A 118 3.25 9.32 9.67
N THR A 119 2.89 10.37 8.94
CA THR A 119 1.74 10.43 8.04
C THR A 119 2.05 11.38 6.89
N ASN A 120 1.09 11.57 5.99
CA ASN A 120 1.21 12.53 4.91
C ASN A 120 0.93 13.95 5.39
N ASN A 121 1.64 14.94 4.84
CA ASN A 121 1.39 16.35 5.13
C ASN A 121 -0.02 16.76 4.71
N HIS A 122 -0.46 16.38 3.51
CA HIS A 122 -1.79 16.74 3.01
C HIS A 122 -2.95 16.19 3.86
N VAL A 123 -2.71 15.15 4.67
CA VAL A 123 -3.72 14.59 5.59
C VAL A 123 -3.94 15.52 6.78
N VAL A 124 -2.87 16.11 7.31
CA VAL A 124 -2.89 16.90 8.55
C VAL A 124 -2.80 18.41 8.33
N ALA A 125 -2.54 18.84 7.10
CA ALA A 125 -2.48 20.25 6.73
C ALA A 125 -3.80 20.96 7.07
N ASP A 126 -3.70 22.10 7.76
CA ASP A 126 -4.81 22.94 8.21
C ASP A 126 -5.89 22.25 9.07
N ALA A 127 -5.56 21.13 9.71
CA ALA A 127 -6.46 20.47 10.65
C ALA A 127 -6.53 21.24 11.97
N ASP A 128 -7.74 21.60 12.43
CA ASP A 128 -7.93 22.21 13.75
C ASP A 128 -7.80 21.15 14.86
N LYS A 129 -8.26 19.93 14.55
CA LYS A 129 -8.18 18.78 15.44
C LYS A 129 -7.74 17.55 14.65
N ILE A 130 -6.75 16.86 15.19
CA ILE A 130 -6.28 15.57 14.68
C ILE A 130 -6.62 14.50 15.71
N THR A 131 -7.34 13.48 15.26
CA THR A 131 -7.67 12.28 16.03
C THR A 131 -6.93 11.10 15.43
N VAL A 132 -6.27 10.31 16.26
CA VAL A 132 -5.60 9.07 15.87
C VAL A 132 -6.33 7.90 16.52
N ARG A 133 -6.65 6.88 15.73
CA ARG A 133 -7.23 5.63 16.25
C ARG A 133 -6.34 4.43 15.93
N LEU A 134 -6.04 3.64 16.96
CA LEU A 134 -5.22 2.43 16.86
C LEU A 134 -6.07 1.22 16.45
N ALA A 135 -5.40 0.14 16.06
CA ALA A 135 -6.04 -1.15 15.75
C ALA A 135 -6.73 -1.80 16.96
N ASP A 136 -6.36 -1.41 18.19
CA ASP A 136 -7.01 -1.83 19.43
C ASP A 136 -8.13 -0.87 19.89
N GLU A 137 -8.63 -0.07 18.95
CA GLU A 137 -9.73 0.90 19.12
C GLU A 137 -9.44 2.07 20.06
N ARG A 138 -8.23 2.16 20.64
CA ARG A 138 -7.85 3.33 21.44
C ARG A 138 -7.77 4.58 20.57
N GLU A 139 -8.35 5.67 21.06
CA GLU A 139 -8.39 6.96 20.40
C GLU A 139 -7.58 8.01 21.16
N PHE A 140 -6.81 8.81 20.42
CA PHE A 140 -5.94 9.84 20.96
C PHE A 140 -6.10 11.14 20.18
N THR A 141 -6.02 12.28 20.86
CA THR A 141 -5.78 13.56 20.18
C THR A 141 -4.29 13.66 19.87
N ALA A 142 -3.96 14.01 18.63
CA ALA A 142 -2.58 14.18 18.19
C ALA A 142 -2.23 15.66 18.05
N LYS A 143 -0.94 15.96 18.22
CA LYS A 143 -0.35 17.29 17.93
C LYS A 143 0.64 17.17 16.80
N VAL A 144 0.66 18.16 15.91
CA VAL A 144 1.70 18.28 14.89
C VAL A 144 3.03 18.63 15.56
N VAL A 145 4.05 17.83 15.30
CA VAL A 145 5.43 18.09 15.73
C VAL A 145 6.20 18.83 14.65
N GLY A 146 5.98 18.44 13.38
CA GLY A 146 6.57 19.10 12.22
C GLY A 146 5.98 18.58 10.93
N THR A 147 6.10 19.38 9.87
CA THR A 147 5.65 19.05 8.52
C THR A 147 6.71 19.43 7.50
N ASP A 148 6.76 18.68 6.41
CA ASP A 148 7.54 18.98 5.22
C ASP A 148 6.62 18.89 3.99
N PRO A 149 6.10 20.04 3.50
CA PRO A 149 5.24 20.06 2.33
C PRO A 149 5.89 19.53 1.05
N GLN A 150 7.22 19.66 0.89
CA GLN A 150 7.90 19.26 -0.36
C GLN A 150 7.94 17.74 -0.53
N SER A 151 8.12 17.01 0.56
CA SER A 151 8.10 15.54 0.56
C SER A 151 6.72 14.95 0.87
N ASP A 152 5.73 15.81 1.14
CA ASP A 152 4.40 15.45 1.64
C ASP A 152 4.44 14.59 2.93
N VAL A 153 5.39 14.87 3.83
CA VAL A 153 5.56 14.12 5.10
C VAL A 153 5.20 14.99 6.30
N ALA A 154 4.52 14.39 7.27
CA ALA A 154 4.27 15.00 8.57
C ALA A 154 4.60 14.06 9.73
N LEU A 155 5.08 14.66 10.82
CA LEU A 155 5.30 14.01 12.09
C LEU A 155 4.29 14.54 13.10
N ILE A 156 3.44 13.65 13.62
CA ILE A 156 2.49 13.96 14.69
C ILE A 156 2.84 13.15 15.94
N LYS A 157 2.35 13.60 17.09
CA LYS A 157 2.58 12.94 18.38
C LYS A 157 1.28 12.75 19.14
N ILE A 158 1.12 11.54 19.69
CA ILE A 158 0.09 11.18 20.65
C ILE A 158 0.72 10.88 22.02
N ASP A 159 -0.09 10.96 23.07
CA ASP A 159 0.32 10.61 24.43
C ASP A 159 -0.41 9.32 24.85
N GLY A 160 0.29 8.19 24.70
CA GLY A 160 -0.23 6.86 25.01
C GLY A 160 0.83 5.96 25.63
N LYS A 161 0.39 4.86 26.25
CA LYS A 161 1.27 3.84 26.84
C LYS A 161 1.15 2.53 26.06
N ASN A 162 2.19 1.70 26.08
CA ASN A 162 2.20 0.39 25.39
C ASN A 162 1.80 0.52 23.91
N LEU A 163 2.44 1.45 23.21
CA LEU A 163 2.18 1.68 21.79
C LEU A 163 2.94 0.63 20.96
N PRO A 164 2.29 -0.02 19.98
CA PRO A 164 2.99 -0.84 18.99
C PRO A 164 3.84 0.07 18.09
N VAL A 165 5.00 -0.42 17.67
CA VAL A 165 5.98 0.38 16.91
C VAL A 165 6.47 -0.39 15.70
N LEU A 166 6.54 0.29 14.56
CA LEU A 166 7.23 -0.17 13.37
C LEU A 166 8.66 0.37 13.35
N PRO A 167 9.68 -0.51 13.30
CA PRO A 167 11.06 -0.07 13.13
C PRO A 167 11.25 0.49 11.71
N LEU A 168 12.00 1.59 11.61
CA LEU A 168 12.40 2.13 10.32
C LEU A 168 13.52 1.28 9.71
N GLY A 169 13.35 0.95 8.42
CA GLY A 169 14.38 0.31 7.61
C GLY A 169 15.29 1.33 6.93
N ASN A 170 16.32 0.83 6.23
CA ASN A 170 17.18 1.66 5.39
C ASN A 170 16.75 1.52 3.92
N SER A 171 16.17 2.59 3.36
CA SER A 171 15.68 2.63 1.97
C SER A 171 16.79 2.60 0.91
N ASP A 172 18.03 2.98 1.26
CA ASP A 172 19.15 2.96 0.32
C ASP A 172 19.54 1.54 -0.08
N LYS A 173 19.31 0.57 0.82
CA LYS A 173 19.61 -0.85 0.61
C LYS A 173 18.58 -1.60 -0.23
N ILE A 174 17.38 -1.04 -0.40
CA ILE A 174 16.29 -1.67 -1.16
C ILE A 174 16.65 -1.72 -2.64
N GLN A 175 16.27 -2.78 -3.35
CA GLN A 175 16.52 -2.91 -4.80
C GLN A 175 15.23 -2.89 -5.61
N VAL A 176 15.33 -2.49 -6.89
CA VAL A 176 14.22 -2.60 -7.84
C VAL A 176 13.90 -4.09 -8.05
N GLY A 177 12.62 -4.45 -8.03
CA GLY A 177 12.15 -5.83 -8.09
C GLY A 177 11.98 -6.53 -6.74
N GLU A 178 12.46 -5.94 -5.64
CA GLU A 178 12.19 -6.49 -4.30
C GLU A 178 10.71 -6.38 -3.94
N TRP A 179 10.19 -7.40 -3.26
CA TRP A 179 8.82 -7.42 -2.74
C TRP A 179 8.61 -6.34 -1.68
N VAL A 180 7.48 -5.66 -1.78
CA VAL A 180 7.01 -4.66 -0.81
C VAL A 180 5.54 -4.88 -0.50
N ILE A 181 5.16 -4.47 0.71
CA ILE A 181 3.78 -4.50 1.18
C ILE A 181 3.40 -3.07 1.57
N ALA A 182 2.37 -2.54 0.92
CA ALA A 182 1.73 -1.30 1.33
C ALA A 182 0.57 -1.64 2.27
N ILE A 183 0.56 -1.00 3.45
CA ILE A 183 -0.48 -1.16 4.47
C ILE A 183 -1.04 0.23 4.79
N GLY A 184 -2.36 0.37 4.83
CA GLY A 184 -3.03 1.59 5.25
C GLY A 184 -4.29 1.29 6.05
N ASN A 185 -4.81 2.28 6.76
CA ASN A 185 -6.08 2.26 7.46
C ASN A 185 -6.88 3.56 7.19
N PRO A 186 -7.32 3.82 5.95
CA PRO A 186 -8.00 5.07 5.61
C PRO A 186 -9.46 5.13 6.07
N PHE A 187 -10.09 3.99 6.41
CA PHE A 187 -11.52 3.91 6.73
C PHE A 187 -11.79 3.31 8.09
N GLU A 188 -11.06 3.79 9.10
CA GLU A 188 -11.41 3.66 10.52
C GLU A 188 -11.35 2.23 11.11
N LEU A 189 -11.72 1.19 10.36
CA LEU A 189 -11.75 -0.24 10.73
C LEU A 189 -11.42 -1.17 9.55
N LEU A 190 -11.05 -0.62 8.38
CA LEU A 190 -10.69 -1.40 7.20
C LEU A 190 -9.24 -1.10 6.83
N GLN A 191 -8.35 -1.95 7.34
CA GLN A 191 -6.98 -1.97 6.85
C GLN A 191 -6.96 -2.49 5.41
N THR A 192 -6.23 -1.79 4.55
CA THR A 192 -5.99 -2.20 3.17
C THR A 192 -4.54 -2.64 3.05
N VAL A 193 -4.34 -3.82 2.49
CA VAL A 193 -3.02 -4.40 2.25
C VAL A 193 -2.86 -4.64 0.74
N THR A 194 -1.73 -4.20 0.20
CA THR A 194 -1.37 -4.45 -1.21
C THR A 194 0.05 -4.96 -1.27
N VAL A 195 0.28 -6.07 -1.98
CA VAL A 195 1.61 -6.63 -2.21
C VAL A 195 2.04 -6.29 -3.63
N GLY A 196 3.28 -5.85 -3.80
CA GLY A 196 3.87 -5.53 -5.09
C GLY A 196 5.39 -5.56 -5.04
N VAL A 197 6.03 -4.94 -6.03
CA VAL A 197 7.50 -4.85 -6.09
C VAL A 197 7.94 -3.40 -6.22
N VAL A 198 9.16 -3.12 -5.79
CA VAL A 198 9.81 -1.81 -6.01
C VAL A 198 9.97 -1.60 -7.51
N SER A 199 9.26 -0.62 -8.06
CA SER A 199 9.28 -0.36 -9.50
C SER A 199 10.47 0.49 -9.96
N ALA A 200 10.92 1.45 -9.14
CA ALA A 200 12.07 2.32 -9.43
C ALA A 200 12.53 3.08 -8.17
N LYS A 201 13.77 3.58 -8.17
CA LYS A 201 14.38 4.41 -7.11
C LYS A 201 14.86 5.77 -7.66
N GLY A 202 15.06 6.76 -6.78
CA GLY A 202 15.77 7.99 -7.11
C GLY A 202 15.02 8.98 -8.03
N ARG A 203 13.68 8.98 -8.02
CA ARG A 203 12.86 9.84 -8.88
C ARG A 203 12.84 11.33 -8.50
N ASN A 204 13.61 11.70 -7.48
CA ASN A 204 13.71 13.05 -6.92
C ASN A 204 14.16 14.10 -7.96
N HIS A 205 14.84 13.68 -9.03
CA HIS A 205 15.35 14.55 -10.10
C HIS A 205 14.44 14.60 -11.35
N MET A 206 13.28 13.93 -11.32
CA MET A 206 12.38 13.83 -12.49
C MET A 206 11.26 14.87 -12.47
N GLY A 207 11.27 15.84 -11.55
CA GLY A 207 10.23 16.88 -11.45
C GLY A 207 8.84 16.32 -11.09
N ILE A 208 8.79 15.22 -10.32
CA ILE A 208 7.54 14.54 -9.90
C ILE A 208 7.22 14.86 -8.42
N SER A 209 8.06 15.67 -7.77
CA SER A 209 7.87 16.14 -6.40
C SER A 209 8.15 17.64 -6.43
N ASP A 210 7.12 18.43 -6.72
CA ASP A 210 7.10 19.88 -6.55
C ASP A 210 6.16 20.22 -5.40
#